data_AF-A0AAV7NZZ1-F1
#
_entry.id   AF-A0AAV7NZZ1-F1
#
_cell.length_a   1.000
_cell.length_b   1.000
_cell.length_c   1.000
_cell.angle_alpha   90.00
_cell.angle_beta   90.00
_cell.angle_gamma   90.00
#
_symmetry.space_group_name_H-M   'P 1'
#
loop_
_entity.id
_entity.type
_entity.pdbx_description
1 polymer ?
#
loop_
_entity_poly.entity_id
_entity_poly.type
_entity_poly.pdbx_seq_one_letter_code
_entity_poly.pdbx_strand_id
1 'polypeptide(L)'
;MALGVPRLFSQPSVRYYFGKCKQDDDETVEESVTNLRTIAAQCNYGGTVEERIRDQLMLECKSDKIREALWSKNDPTLEEVLAIAKQVEHSEMCMKDLKKSKEK
;
A
#
# COMPACT_ATOMS: atom_id res chain seq x y z
N MET A 1 -15.61 -6.07 0.39
CA MET A 1 -15.73 -6.76 1.69
C MET A 1 -14.59 -6.25 2.55
N ALA A 2 -14.86 -5.25 3.40
CA ALA A 2 -13.82 -4.69 4.28
C ALA A 2 -13.36 -5.80 5.23
N LEU A 3 -12.08 -6.17 5.17
CA LEU A 3 -11.48 -7.13 6.08
C LEU A 3 -11.63 -6.57 7.50
N GLY A 4 -12.66 -7.05 8.20
CA GLY A 4 -12.93 -6.70 9.58
C GLY A 4 -11.73 -7.08 10.42
N VAL A 5 -10.97 -6.08 10.85
CA VAL A 5 -9.82 -6.25 11.75
C VAL A 5 -10.37 -6.85 13.04
N PRO A 6 -10.11 -8.13 13.37
CA PRO A 6 -10.72 -8.75 14.52
C PRO A 6 -10.16 -8.06 15.77
N ARG A 7 -11.03 -7.42 16.53
CA ARG A 7 -10.73 -7.05 17.91
C ARG A 7 -10.51 -8.33 18.68
N LEU A 8 -9.25 -8.63 19.02
CA LEU A 8 -8.72 -9.47 20.11
C LEU A 8 -7.41 -10.09 19.59
N PHE A 9 -6.29 -9.92 20.31
CA PHE A 9 -5.54 -11.03 20.89
C PHE A 9 -4.26 -10.53 21.61
N SER A 10 -4.03 -11.12 22.77
CA SER A 10 -2.88 -10.95 23.67
C SER A 10 -1.53 -10.99 22.93
N GLN A 11 -0.58 -10.12 23.32
CA GLN A 11 0.75 -9.91 22.70
C GLN A 11 1.49 -11.24 22.45
N PRO A 12 1.77 -11.62 21.18
CA PRO A 12 2.99 -11.20 20.47
C PRO A 12 2.83 -10.79 18.97
N SER A 13 1.62 -10.53 18.45
CA SER A 13 1.36 -10.74 16.99
C SER A 13 1.17 -9.50 16.10
N VAL A 14 1.07 -8.26 16.60
CA VAL A 14 0.67 -7.10 15.74
C VAL A 14 1.71 -6.72 14.68
N ARG A 15 3.00 -6.78 15.03
CA ARG A 15 4.10 -6.52 14.08
C ARG A 15 4.19 -7.59 13.00
N TYR A 16 3.86 -8.82 13.37
CA TYR A 16 3.77 -9.94 12.43
C TYR A 16 2.62 -9.74 11.45
N TYR A 17 1.44 -9.30 11.92
CA TYR A 17 0.32 -8.94 11.05
C TYR A 17 0.65 -7.75 10.15
N PHE A 18 1.36 -6.73 10.64
CA PHE A 18 1.84 -5.63 9.80
C PHE A 18 2.71 -6.13 8.63
N GLY A 19 3.63 -7.07 8.88
CA GLY A 19 4.46 -7.69 7.85
C GLY A 19 3.73 -8.67 6.93
N LYS A 20 2.52 -9.10 7.31
CA LYS A 20 1.65 -9.97 6.51
C LYS A 20 0.56 -9.19 5.78
N CYS A 21 0.41 -7.90 6.06
CA CYS A 21 -0.61 -7.05 5.45
C CYS A 21 -0.18 -6.76 4.01
N LYS A 22 -0.91 -7.36 3.06
CA LYS A 22 -0.68 -7.20 1.62
C LYS A 22 -1.79 -6.35 1.03
N GLN A 23 -1.49 -5.59 -0.02
CA GLN A 23 -2.53 -4.91 -0.78
C GLN A 23 -3.46 -5.96 -1.43
N ASP A 24 -4.77 -5.81 -1.26
CA ASP A 24 -5.76 -6.74 -1.84
C ASP A 24 -5.92 -6.51 -3.37
N ASP A 25 -6.56 -7.44 -4.10
CA ASP A 25 -6.66 -7.35 -5.58
C ASP A 25 -7.58 -6.21 -6.05
N ASP A 26 -8.53 -5.83 -5.20
CA ASP A 26 -9.52 -4.77 -5.46
C ASP A 26 -9.27 -3.53 -4.59
N GLU A 27 -8.19 -3.52 -3.79
CA GLU A 27 -7.89 -2.45 -2.84
C GLU A 27 -6.95 -1.42 -3.46
N THR A 28 -7.31 -0.14 -3.35
CA THR A 28 -6.44 0.96 -3.79
C THR A 28 -5.24 1.13 -2.86
N VAL A 29 -4.17 1.74 -3.36
CA VAL A 29 -2.96 1.96 -2.55
C VAL A 29 -3.26 2.83 -1.31
N GLU A 30 -4.21 3.75 -1.41
CA GLU A 30 -4.65 4.60 -0.29
C GLU A 30 -5.33 3.81 0.84
N GLU A 31 -6.21 2.89 0.49
CA GLU A 31 -6.90 2.03 1.45
C GLU A 31 -5.89 1.13 2.16
N SER A 32 -4.94 0.58 1.42
CA SER A 32 -3.87 -0.25 1.99
C SER A 32 -3.02 0.53 3.00
N VAL A 33 -2.63 1.77 2.68
CA VAL A 33 -1.89 2.64 3.61
C VAL A 33 -2.70 3.01 4.83
N THR A 34 -4.01 3.25 4.67
CA THR A 34 -4.91 3.52 5.79
C THR A 34 -5.00 2.33 6.74
N ASN A 35 -5.06 1.11 6.19
CA ASN A 35 -5.07 -0.13 6.97
C ASN A 35 -3.72 -0.36 7.68
N LEU A 36 -2.60 -0.16 6.96
CA LEU A 36 -1.25 -0.22 7.53
C LEU A 36 -1.06 0.79 8.67
N ARG A 37 -1.58 2.03 8.55
CA ARG A 37 -1.58 3.02 9.64
C ARG A 37 -2.36 2.54 10.86
N THR A 38 -3.51 1.92 10.66
CA THR A 38 -4.35 1.39 11.74
C THR A 38 -3.64 0.27 12.50
N ILE A 39 -2.95 -0.63 11.79
CA ILE A 39 -2.16 -1.72 12.40
C ILE A 39 -0.90 -1.14 13.07
N ALA A 40 -0.22 -0.20 12.42
CA ALA A 40 0.99 0.44 12.93
C ALA A 40 0.76 1.23 14.22
N ALA A 41 -0.41 1.85 14.37
CA ALA A 41 -0.82 2.53 15.60
C ALA A 41 -0.80 1.58 16.82
N GLN A 42 -1.06 0.28 16.60
CA GLN A 42 -1.01 -0.75 17.63
C GLN A 42 0.39 -1.38 17.80
N CYS A 43 1.32 -1.16 16.86
CA CYS A 43 2.65 -1.77 16.86
C CYS A 43 3.72 -1.01 17.65
N ASN A 44 3.35 0.16 18.19
CA ASN A 44 4.22 1.03 19.00
C ASN A 44 5.56 1.36 18.32
N TYR A 45 5.53 1.63 17.00
CA TYR A 45 6.73 1.95 16.20
C TYR A 45 7.30 3.36 16.47
N GLY A 46 6.61 4.19 17.27
CA GLY A 46 7.06 5.54 17.61
C GLY A 46 7.15 6.44 16.38
N GLY A 47 8.25 7.17 16.23
CA GLY A 47 8.49 8.06 15.09
C GLY A 47 8.80 7.35 13.76
N THR A 48 9.03 6.03 13.78
CA THR A 48 9.43 5.28 12.57
C THR A 48 8.25 4.67 11.80
N VAL A 49 7.00 4.98 12.19
CA VAL A 49 5.79 4.43 11.56
C VAL A 49 5.78 4.67 10.04
N GLU A 50 6.13 5.88 9.62
CA GLU A 50 6.03 6.29 8.21
C GLU A 50 7.09 5.59 7.35
N GLU A 51 8.30 5.44 7.87
CA GLU A 51 9.37 4.65 7.26
C GLU A 51 8.95 3.18 7.12
N ARG A 52 8.36 2.60 8.17
CA ARG A 52 7.89 1.20 8.13
C ARG A 52 6.77 0.98 7.13
N ILE A 53 5.84 1.93 7.00
CA ILE A 53 4.75 1.84 6.01
C ILE A 53 5.32 1.94 4.61
N ARG A 54 6.26 2.85 4.38
CA ARG A 54 6.97 2.98 3.10
C ARG A 54 7.65 1.67 2.71
N ASP A 55 8.47 1.11 3.59
CA ASP A 55 9.18 -0.15 3.36
C ASP A 55 8.19 -1.30 3.10
N GLN A 56 7.08 -1.35 3.86
CA GLN A 56 6.06 -2.36 3.64
C GLN A 56 5.37 -2.20 2.27
N LEU A 57 5.13 -0.97 1.85
CA LEU A 57 4.55 -0.71 0.53
C LEU A 57 5.50 -1.16 -0.58
N MET A 58 6.81 -0.91 -0.45
CA MET A 58 7.80 -1.34 -1.44
C MET A 58 7.85 -2.87 -1.56
N LEU A 59 7.71 -3.59 -0.44
CA LEU A 59 7.68 -5.05 -0.41
C LEU A 59 6.38 -5.60 -1.01
N GLU A 60 5.24 -5.11 -0.54
CA GLU A 60 3.91 -5.68 -0.80
C GLU A 60 3.17 -5.04 -1.98
N CYS A 61 3.76 -4.08 -2.69
CA CYS A 61 3.13 -3.50 -3.87
C CYS A 61 2.89 -4.56 -4.95
N LYS A 62 1.65 -4.64 -5.43
CA LYS A 62 1.26 -5.60 -6.47
C LYS A 62 1.68 -5.19 -7.88
N SER A 63 1.68 -3.90 -8.17
CA SER A 63 1.98 -3.42 -9.52
C SER A 63 3.49 -3.33 -9.71
N ASP A 64 4.03 -4.15 -10.61
CA ASP A 64 5.46 -4.11 -10.97
C ASP A 64 5.86 -2.71 -11.44
N LYS A 65 4.97 -1.97 -12.12
CA LYS A 65 5.23 -0.59 -12.54
C LYS A 65 5.42 0.36 -11.37
N ILE A 66 4.61 0.22 -10.31
CA ILE A 66 4.78 1.01 -9.09
C ILE A 66 6.11 0.63 -8.44
N ARG A 67 6.42 -0.68 -8.34
CA ARG A 67 7.69 -1.14 -7.79
C ARG A 67 8.90 -0.61 -8.56
N GLU A 68 8.88 -0.67 -9.89
CA GLU A 68 9.92 -0.12 -10.77
C GLU A 68 10.06 1.40 -10.61
N ALA A 69 8.94 2.14 -10.57
CA ALA A 69 8.95 3.58 -10.35
C ALA A 69 9.51 3.96 -8.96
N LEU A 70 9.24 3.14 -7.95
CA LEU A 70 9.76 3.33 -6.59
C LEU A 70 11.25 3.00 -6.50
N TRP A 71 11.72 1.91 -7.10
CA TRP A 71 13.13 1.55 -7.15
C TRP A 71 13.98 2.54 -7.94
N SER A 72 13.38 3.25 -8.90
CA SER A 72 14.06 4.32 -9.63
C SER A 72 14.30 5.57 -8.77
N LYS A 73 13.62 5.74 -7.63
CA LYS A 73 13.83 6.87 -6.71
C LYS A 73 14.80 6.49 -5.59
N ASN A 74 15.65 7.44 -5.22
CA ASN A 74 16.63 7.28 -4.16
C ASN A 74 16.01 7.75 -2.84
N ASP A 75 15.62 6.80 -1.97
CA ASP A 75 15.00 7.01 -0.66
C ASP A 75 13.74 7.94 -0.66
N PRO A 76 12.66 7.57 -1.39
CA PRO A 76 11.46 8.39 -1.43
C PRO A 76 10.77 8.46 -0.06
N THR A 77 10.12 9.60 0.23
CA THR A 77 9.25 9.74 1.41
C THR A 77 7.92 9.00 1.23
N LEU A 78 7.22 8.67 2.32
CA LEU A 78 5.91 7.98 2.24
C LEU A 78 4.91 8.74 1.35
N GLU A 79 4.91 10.07 1.42
CA GLU A 79 4.06 10.93 0.59
C GLU A 79 4.41 10.82 -0.90
N GLU A 80 5.70 10.77 -1.24
CA GLU A 80 6.13 10.57 -2.63
C GLU A 80 5.78 9.18 -3.14
N VAL A 81 5.95 8.15 -2.31
CA VAL A 81 5.57 6.78 -2.65
C VAL A 81 4.08 6.70 -2.96
N LEU A 82 3.25 7.30 -2.10
CA LEU A 82 1.80 7.43 -2.33
C LEU A 82 1.48 8.19 -3.61
N ALA A 83 2.13 9.32 -3.86
CA ALA A 83 1.89 10.13 -5.04
C ALA A 83 2.22 9.38 -6.33
N ILE A 84 3.34 8.64 -6.36
CA ILE A 84 3.75 7.79 -7.48
C ILE A 84 2.73 6.67 -7.69
N ALA A 85 2.37 5.97 -6.62
CA ALA A 85 1.44 4.86 -6.67
C ALA A 85 0.08 5.30 -7.23
N LYS A 86 -0.48 6.42 -6.73
CA LYS A 86 -1.70 7.03 -7.28
C LYS A 86 -1.57 7.40 -8.75
N GLN A 87 -0.43 7.97 -9.16
CA GLN A 87 -0.20 8.36 -10.56
C GLN A 87 -0.17 7.16 -11.49
N VAL A 88 0.44 6.07 -11.05
CA VAL A 88 0.49 4.82 -11.82
C VAL A 88 -0.90 4.20 -11.87
N GLU A 89 -1.61 4.05 -10.73
CA GLU A 89 -2.97 3.53 -10.71
C GLU A 89 -3.91 4.33 -11.63
N HIS A 90 -3.84 5.66 -11.57
CA HIS A 90 -4.62 6.54 -12.43
C HIS A 90 -4.25 6.38 -13.91
N SER A 91 -2.96 6.25 -14.23
CA SER A 91 -2.50 6.00 -15.60
C SER A 91 -2.97 4.64 -16.13
N GLU A 92 -2.98 3.61 -15.27
CA GLU A 92 -3.46 2.28 -15.61
C GLU A 92 -4.97 2.26 -15.81
N MET A 93 -5.73 2.97 -14.97
CA MET A 93 -7.17 3.16 -15.14
C MET A 93 -7.49 3.92 -16.44
N CYS A 94 -6.84 5.06 -16.69
CA CYS A 94 -7.06 5.86 -17.89
C CYS A 94 -6.73 5.09 -19.18
N MET A 95 -5.68 4.27 -19.17
CA MET A 95 -5.32 3.43 -20.32
C MET A 95 -6.33 2.28 -20.56
N LYS A 96 -6.95 1.75 -19.51
CA LYS A 96 -8.02 0.73 -19.62
C LYS A 96 -9.28 1.33 -20.25
N ASP A 97 -9.70 2.53 -19.82
CA ASP A 97 -10.84 3.23 -20.41
C ASP A 97 -10.64 3.55 -21.90
N LEU A 98 -9.43 3.96 -22.30
CA LEU A 98 -9.13 4.23 -23.71
C LEU A 98 -9.13 2.96 -24.59
N LYS A 99 -8.74 1.80 -24.05
CA LYS A 99 -8.84 0.51 -24.77
C LYS A 99 -10.28 0.06 -24.96
N LYS A 100 -11.15 0.30 -23.97
CA LYS A 100 -12.56 -0.10 -24.03
C LYS A 100 -13.35 0.63 -25.12
N SER A 101 -12.89 1.83 -25.52
CA SER A 101 -13.51 2.60 -26.61
C SER A 101 -13.07 2.18 -28.02
N LYS A 102 -12.04 1.33 -28.18
CA LYS A 102 -11.58 0.85 -29.50
C LYS A 102 -12.19 -0.47 -29.94
N GLU A 103 -13.01 -1.10 -29.09
CA GLU A 103 -13.59 -2.42 -29.34
C GLU A 103 -15.11 -2.37 -29.53
N LYS A 104 -15.66 -1.19 -29.88
CA LYS A 104 -17.07 -1.00 -30.17
C LYS A 104 -17.30 -0.37 -31.54
#